data_AF-A0A5T4A8I1-F1
#
_entry.id   AF-A0A5T4A8I1-F1
#
_cell.length_a   1.000
_cell.length_b   1.000
_cell.length_c   1.000
_cell.angle_alpha   90.00
_cell.angle_beta   90.00
_cell.angle_gamma   90.00
#
_symmetry.space_group_name_H-M   'P 1'
#
loop_
_entity.id
_entity.type
_entity.pdbx_description
1 polymer ?
#
loop_
_entity_poly.entity_id
_entity_poly.type
_entity_poly.pdbx_seq_one_letter_code
_entity_poly.pdbx_strand_id
1 'polypeptide(L)' 'MYMHVDINGAYAAFECAMDPKLSKKPLIIASNNDSSVIAMNKL' A
#
# COMPACT_ATOMS: atom_id res chain seq x y z
N MET A 1 13.48 12.01 23.75
CA MET A 1 12.13 12.25 23.18
C MET A 1 11.98 11.32 21.99
N TYR A 2 10.87 10.62 21.87
CA TYR A 2 10.63 9.66 20.78
C TYR A 2 9.34 10.03 20.04
N MET A 3 9.32 9.78 18.73
CA MET A 3 8.17 10.01 17.88
C MET A 3 7.81 8.71 17.16
N HIS A 4 6.52 8.38 17.14
CA HIS A 4 5.99 7.28 16.36
C HIS A 4 5.56 7.81 14.99
N VAL A 5 6.03 7.16 13.94
CA VAL A 5 5.72 7.51 12.55
C VAL A 5 5.12 6.27 11.89
N ASP A 6 3.98 6.46 11.26
CA ASP A 6 3.25 5.42 10.53
C ASP A 6 3.01 5.87 9.09
N ILE A 7 3.04 4.93 8.15
CA ILE A 7 2.81 5.18 6.73
C ILE A 7 1.51 4.50 6.32
N ASN A 8 0.53 5.32 5.91
CA ASN A 8 -0.76 4.86 5.42
C ASN A 8 -0.59 3.86 4.27
N GLY A 9 -1.01 2.60 4.49
CA GLY A 9 -1.00 1.56 3.46
C GLY A 9 0.37 1.37 2.81
N ALA A 10 1.46 1.36 3.60
CA ALA A 10 2.85 1.45 3.13
C ALA A 10 3.16 0.73 1.81
N TYR A 11 2.84 -0.57 1.69
CA TYR A 11 3.08 -1.32 0.45
C TYR A 11 2.32 -0.75 -0.76
N ALA A 12 1.04 -0.40 -0.59
CA ALA A 12 0.26 0.22 -1.65
C ALA A 12 0.78 1.63 -1.99
N ALA A 13 1.24 2.39 -0.98
CA ALA A 13 1.84 3.71 -1.18
C ALA A 13 3.15 3.64 -1.98
N PHE A 14 3.98 2.63 -1.74
CA PHE A 14 5.22 2.42 -2.48
C PHE A 14 4.95 2.05 -3.94
N GLU A 15 3.99 1.16 -4.20
CA GLU A 15 3.57 0.85 -5.57
C GLU A 15 3.04 2.09 -6.31
N CYS A 16 2.26 2.94 -5.65
CA CYS A 16 1.78 4.19 -6.25
C CYS A 16 2.91 5.22 -6.50
N ALA A 17 3.97 5.20 -5.69
CA ALA A 17 5.14 6.05 -5.91
C ALA A 17 5.98 5.58 -7.11
N MET A 18 6.05 4.27 -7.32
CA MET A 18 6.79 3.64 -8.43
C MET A 18 6.02 3.68 -9.75
N ASP A 19 4.71 3.39 -9.73
CA ASP A 19 3.80 3.60 -10.85
C ASP A 19 2.64 4.54 -10.45
N PRO A 20 2.77 5.85 -10.75
CA PRO A 20 1.76 6.85 -10.43
C PRO A 20 0.37 6.57 -11.03
N LYS A 21 0.26 5.73 -12.06
CA LYS A 21 -1.04 5.39 -12.68
C LYS A 21 -1.92 4.56 -11.73
N LEU A 22 -1.32 3.90 -10.75
CA LEU A 22 -2.02 3.09 -9.75
C LEU A 22 -2.71 3.95 -8.67
N SER A 23 -2.24 5.18 -8.46
CA SER A 23 -2.77 6.08 -7.42
C SER A 23 -4.26 6.43 -7.58
N LYS A 24 -4.77 6.43 -8.82
CA LYS A 24 -6.16 6.79 -9.15
C LYS A 24 -7.08 5.59 -9.30
N LYS A 25 -6.63 4.40 -8.92
CA LYS A 25 -7.36 3.15 -9.10
C LYS A 25 -7.46 2.42 -7.76
N PRO A 26 -8.51 1.60 -7.57
CA PRO A 26 -8.53 0.66 -6.46
C PRO A 26 -7.31 -0.26 -6.58
N LEU A 27 -6.48 -0.31 -5.54
CA LEU A 27 -5.25 -1.10 -5.50
C LEU A 27 -5.24 -1.95 -4.24
N ILE A 28 -5.00 -3.24 -4.41
CA ILE A 28 -4.71 -4.19 -3.33
C ILE A 28 -3.33 -4.79 -3.55
N ILE A 29 -2.63 -5.06 -2.45
CA ILE A 29 -1.40 -5.84 -2.46
C ILE A 29 -1.75 -7.22 -1.90
N ALA A 30 -1.57 -8.23 -2.75
CA ALA A 30 -1.79 -9.62 -2.38
C ALA A 30 -0.47 -10.27 -1.93
N SER A 31 -0.54 -11.11 -0.91
CA SER A 31 0.53 -12.03 -0.59
C SER A 31 0.50 -13.23 -1.54
N ASN A 32 1.69 -13.72 -1.88
CA ASN A 32 1.87 -14.69 -2.96
C ASN A 32 1.28 -16.08 -2.66
N ASN A 33 1.28 -16.51 -1.38
CA ASN A 33 1.12 -17.93 -1.05
C ASN A 33 -0.10 -18.27 -0.19
N ASP A 34 -0.81 -17.28 0.34
CA ASP A 34 -1.93 -17.46 1.27
C ASP A 34 -3.20 -16.73 0.82
N SER A 35 -3.18 -16.13 -0.37
CA SER A 35 -4.29 -15.34 -0.93
C SER A 35 -4.74 -14.19 -0.01
N SER A 36 -3.88 -13.76 0.92
CA SER A 36 -4.21 -12.69 1.86
C SER A 36 -3.98 -11.31 1.22
N VAL A 37 -4.80 -10.34 1.61
CA VAL A 37 -4.59 -8.93 1.27
C VAL A 37 -3.75 -8.31 2.38
N ILE A 38 -2.53 -7.86 2.04
CA ILE A 38 -1.56 -7.34 3.01
C ILE A 38 -1.56 -5.81 3.10
N ALA A 39 -2.03 -5.12 2.07
CA ALA A 39 -2.25 -3.68 2.08
C ALA A 39 -3.27 -3.29 1.01
N MET A 40 -3.88 -2.13 1.18
CA MET A 40 -4.79 -1.54 0.21
C MET A 40 -4.65 -0.03 0.17
N ASN A 41 -4.90 0.56 -1.00
CA ASN A 41 -5.09 2.00 -1.14
C ASN A 41 -6.52 2.38 -0.73
N LYS A 42 -6.66 3.53 -0.07
CA LYS A 42 -7.94 4.08 0.42
C LYS A 42 -8.86 4.60 -0.69
N LEU A 43 -8.32 4.86 -1.89
CA LEU A 43 -8.88 5.75 -2.94
C LEU A 43 -8.92 7.21 -2.50
#